data_AF-A0AAV0GKK9-F1
#
_entry.id   AF-A0AAV0GKK9-F1
#
_cell.length_a   1.000
_cell.length_b   1.000
_cell.length_c   1.000
_cell.angle_alpha   90.00
_cell.angle_beta   90.00
_cell.angle_gamma   90.00
#
_symmetry.space_group_name_H-M   'P 1'
#
loop_
_entity.id
_entity.type
_entity.pdbx_description
1 polymer ?
#
loop_
_entity_poly.entity_id
_entity_poly.type
_entity_poly.pdbx_seq_one_letter_code
_entity_poly.pdbx_strand_id
1 'polypeptide(L)'
;MNHPNIVKLKEVIRENDNLFFVFKYMERNLYELTKERGKLFSETEVRNWCFQVFQGLAYMHQRGYFHRDLKPENLLVSKDIIKIADFGLAREINSEPPYTEYVSTRWYRAPELLLQSPSCGSAVDMWAIMAEMFTLRPLFPGMNEADEVYKICSVIGTPTKMEWEDGLKLANGMGYDFPKIVGVHLCVLANTFCW
;
A
#
# COMPACT_ATOMS: atom_id res chain seq x y z
N MET A 1 -1.60 5.61 19.51
CA MET A 1 -0.55 5.33 18.50
C MET A 1 0.67 6.21 18.78
N ASN A 2 1.69 5.70 19.48
CA ASN A 2 2.94 6.41 19.74
C ASN A 2 4.11 5.50 19.35
N HIS A 3 4.67 5.73 18.16
CA HIS A 3 5.74 4.92 17.59
C HIS A 3 6.69 5.81 16.76
N PRO A 4 8.01 5.57 16.76
CA PRO A 4 8.97 6.36 15.98
C PRO A 4 8.67 6.39 14.47
N ASN A 5 8.02 5.38 13.91
CA ASN A 5 7.68 5.28 12.48
C ASN A 5 6.20 5.50 12.15
N ILE A 6 5.45 6.12 13.07
CA ILE A 6 4.08 6.59 12.84
C ILE A 6 4.05 8.10 13.08
N VAL A 7 3.33 8.85 12.25
CA VAL A 7 3.14 10.29 12.46
C VAL A 7 2.33 10.51 13.74
N LYS A 8 2.80 11.42 14.58
CA LYS A 8 2.15 11.74 15.85
C LYS A 8 1.34 13.02 15.70
N LEU A 9 0.02 12.91 15.85
CA LEU A 9 -0.85 14.05 16.05
C LEU A 9 -0.47 14.71 17.39
N LYS A 10 -0.07 15.98 17.32
CA LYS A 10 0.30 16.76 18.50
C LYS A 10 -0.89 17.48 19.08
N GLU A 11 -1.71 18.07 18.21
CA GLU A 11 -2.80 18.95 18.59
C GLU A 11 -3.87 18.96 17.49
N VAL A 12 -5.12 19.20 17.90
CA VAL A 12 -6.25 19.46 17.01
C VAL A 12 -6.80 20.83 17.36
N ILE A 13 -6.85 21.72 16.39
CA ILE A 13 -7.37 23.08 16.55
C ILE A 13 -8.67 23.18 15.77
N ARG A 14 -9.72 23.73 16.40
CA ARG A 14 -11.01 23.97 15.75
C ARG A 14 -11.27 25.48 15.69
N GLU A 15 -11.42 26.02 14.49
CA GLU A 15 -11.67 27.44 14.27
C GLU A 15 -12.54 27.64 13.03
N ASN A 16 -13.62 28.44 13.16
CA ASN A 16 -14.55 28.77 12.06
C ASN A 16 -15.05 27.54 11.29
N ASP A 17 -15.49 26.50 12.01
CA ASP A 17 -15.89 25.18 11.49
C ASP A 17 -14.84 24.41 10.69
N ASN A 18 -13.58 24.85 10.71
CA ASN A 18 -12.44 24.10 10.19
C ASN A 18 -11.75 23.32 11.32
N LEU A 19 -11.27 22.13 10.98
CA LEU A 19 -10.42 21.31 11.85
C LEU A 19 -9.00 21.30 11.28
N PHE A 20 -8.04 21.72 12.10
CA PHE A 20 -6.61 21.71 11.78
C PHE A 20 -5.92 20.64 12.61
N PHE A 21 -5.16 19.79 11.94
CA PHE A 21 -4.39 18.72 12.56
C PHE A 21 -2.90 19.11 12.58
N VAL A 22 -2.33 19.24 13.78
CA VAL A 22 -0.94 19.66 13.95
C VAL A 22 -0.06 18.43 14.14
N PHE A 23 0.93 18.26 13.25
CA PHE A 23 1.88 17.16 13.28
C PHE A 23 3.32 17.66 13.43
N LYS A 24 4.26 16.74 13.68
CA LYS A 24 5.68 17.05 13.45
C LYS A 24 5.92 17.17 11.94
N TYR A 25 6.59 18.24 11.53
CA TYR A 25 7.01 18.44 10.15
C TYR A 25 7.94 17.31 9.68
N MET A 26 7.73 16.86 8.44
CA MET A 26 8.57 15.94 7.68
C MET A 26 8.87 16.62 6.34
N GLU A 27 10.09 16.47 5.84
CA GLU A 27 10.59 17.29 4.72
C GLU A 27 9.92 16.96 3.39
N ARG A 28 9.64 15.68 3.14
CA ARG A 28 9.09 15.16 1.88
C ARG A 28 8.23 13.93 2.14
N ASN A 29 7.46 13.51 1.15
CA ASN A 29 6.97 12.13 1.06
C ASN A 29 7.82 11.30 0.06
N LEU A 30 7.66 9.97 0.08
CA LEU A 30 8.45 9.07 -0.76
C LEU A 30 8.14 9.25 -2.26
N TYR A 31 6.92 9.69 -2.62
CA TYR A 31 6.55 10.01 -4.00
C TYR A 31 7.41 11.15 -4.55
N GLU A 32 7.44 12.28 -3.83
CA GLU A 32 8.22 13.47 -4.18
C GLU A 32 9.72 13.14 -4.28
N LEU A 33 10.25 12.42 -3.28
CA LEU A 33 11.65 11.99 -3.29
C LEU A 33 11.98 11.14 -4.50
N THR A 34 11.09 10.24 -4.90
CA THR A 34 11.29 9.39 -6.07
C THR A 34 11.23 10.19 -7.37
N LYS A 35 10.33 11.16 -7.45
CA LYS A 35 10.10 11.94 -8.68
C LYS A 35 11.19 12.98 -8.96
N GLU A 36 11.72 13.61 -7.92
CA GLU A 36 12.79 14.62 -8.04
C GLU A 36 14.17 13.99 -8.26
N ARG A 37 14.33 12.73 -7.84
CA ARG A 37 15.62 12.04 -7.90
C ARG A 37 15.80 11.41 -9.28
N GLY A 38 16.75 11.93 -10.06
CA GLY A 38 17.13 11.37 -11.35
C GLY A 38 17.91 10.04 -11.29
N LYS A 39 17.94 9.37 -10.13
CA LYS A 39 18.65 8.10 -9.87
C LYS A 39 17.92 7.28 -8.82
N LEU A 40 18.13 5.96 -8.81
CA LEU A 40 17.52 5.11 -7.80
C LEU A 40 18.07 5.36 -6.38
N PHE A 41 17.32 4.88 -5.38
CA PHE A 41 17.83 4.77 -4.01
C PHE A 41 18.83 3.63 -3.91
N SER A 42 19.84 3.80 -3.06
CA SER A 42 20.72 2.70 -2.72
C SER A 42 19.93 1.60 -1.99
N GLU A 43 20.39 0.35 -2.12
CA GLU A 43 19.77 -0.78 -1.40
C GLU A 43 19.74 -0.54 0.11
N THR A 44 20.77 0.12 0.65
CA THR A 44 20.85 0.50 2.07
C THR A 44 19.73 1.47 2.48
N GLU A 45 19.45 2.50 1.67
CA GLU A 45 18.35 3.45 1.91
C GLU A 45 17.00 2.70 1.91
N VAL A 46 16.76 1.90 0.86
CA VAL A 46 15.52 1.12 0.72
C VAL A 46 15.33 0.16 1.89
N ARG A 47 16.37 -0.59 2.25
CA ARG A 47 16.35 -1.54 3.37
C ARG A 47 16.03 -0.86 4.70
N ASN A 48 16.65 0.30 4.94
CA ASN A 48 16.41 1.07 6.16
C ASN A 48 14.96 1.57 6.23
N TRP A 49 14.40 2.08 5.14
CA TRP A 49 13.01 2.54 5.12
C TRP A 49 12.02 1.39 5.21
N CYS A 50 12.23 0.28 4.49
CA CYS A 50 11.41 -0.93 4.63
C CYS A 50 11.35 -1.39 6.08
N PHE A 51 12.52 -1.50 6.74
CA PHE A 51 12.60 -1.90 8.14
C PHE A 51 11.76 -1.01 9.05
N GLN A 52 11.88 0.31 8.90
CA GLN A 52 11.13 1.29 9.67
C GLN A 52 9.62 1.26 9.40
N VAL A 53 9.21 1.11 8.14
CA VAL A 53 7.80 0.96 7.77
C VAL A 53 7.23 -0.32 8.39
N PHE A 54 7.93 -1.45 8.30
CA PHE A 54 7.50 -2.70 8.90
C PHE A 54 7.40 -2.61 10.43
N GLN A 55 8.29 -1.89 11.10
CA GLN A 55 8.14 -1.61 12.54
C GLN A 55 6.86 -0.83 12.85
N GLY A 56 6.56 0.20 12.04
CA GLY A 56 5.32 0.97 12.17
C GLY A 56 4.06 0.13 11.96
N LEU A 57 4.05 -0.70 10.90
CA LEU A 57 2.94 -1.60 10.60
C LEU A 57 2.76 -2.65 11.69
N ALA A 58 3.84 -3.31 12.12
CA ALA A 58 3.79 -4.29 13.20
C ALA A 58 3.19 -3.68 14.48
N TYR A 59 3.60 -2.46 14.84
CA TYR A 59 3.05 -1.76 16.00
C TYR A 59 1.53 -1.51 15.89
N MET A 60 1.05 -1.14 14.70
CA MET A 60 -0.36 -0.85 14.43
C MET A 60 -1.21 -2.12 14.37
N HIS A 61 -0.75 -3.12 13.62
CA HIS A 61 -1.41 -4.42 13.44
C HIS A 61 -1.58 -5.14 14.77
N GLN A 62 -0.55 -5.12 15.65
CA GLN A 62 -0.63 -5.68 17.00
C GLN A 62 -1.68 -5.00 17.90
N ARG A 63 -2.11 -3.79 17.56
CA ARG A 63 -3.16 -3.04 18.28
C ARG A 63 -4.52 -3.19 17.63
N GLY A 64 -4.65 -4.09 16.66
CA GLY A 64 -5.92 -4.35 15.99
C GLY A 64 -6.26 -3.33 14.93
N TYR A 65 -5.31 -2.56 14.38
CA TYR A 65 -5.58 -1.60 13.31
C TYR A 65 -4.78 -1.92 12.06
N PHE A 66 -5.29 -1.53 10.90
CA PHE A 66 -4.58 -1.59 9.61
C PHE A 66 -4.88 -0.32 8.80
N HIS A 67 -3.93 0.08 7.95
CA HIS A 67 -3.89 1.41 7.34
C HIS A 67 -4.79 1.52 6.10
N ARG A 68 -4.77 0.49 5.25
CA ARG A 68 -5.53 0.33 4.01
C ARG A 68 -5.09 1.22 2.85
N ASP A 69 -4.60 2.43 3.12
CA ASP A 69 -4.18 3.40 2.08
C ASP A 69 -2.66 3.64 2.08
N LEU A 70 -1.86 2.57 2.14
CA LEU A 70 -0.41 2.74 2.01
C LEU A 70 -0.04 3.03 0.57
N LYS A 71 0.69 4.13 0.40
CA LYS A 71 1.21 4.64 -0.87
C LYS A 71 2.37 5.59 -0.58
N PRO A 72 3.25 5.89 -1.54
CA PRO A 72 4.42 6.72 -1.28
C PRO A 72 4.10 8.12 -0.74
N GLU A 73 2.95 8.69 -1.11
CA GLU A 73 2.47 9.98 -0.59
C GLU A 73 2.21 9.95 0.93
N ASN A 74 1.85 8.77 1.45
CA ASN A 74 1.56 8.55 2.87
C ASN A 74 2.79 8.06 3.67
N LEU A 75 3.95 7.98 3.02
CA LEU A 75 5.23 7.65 3.64
C LEU A 75 6.11 8.90 3.71
N LEU A 76 6.08 9.57 4.86
CA LEU A 76 6.79 10.84 5.07
C LEU A 76 8.24 10.58 5.48
N VAL A 77 9.18 11.26 4.84
CA VAL A 77 10.62 11.10 5.01
C VAL A 77 11.26 12.42 5.43
N SER A 78 12.18 12.34 6.40
CA SER A 78 13.11 13.41 6.72
C SER A 78 14.43 12.81 7.14
N LYS A 79 15.49 13.14 6.39
CA LYS A 79 16.79 12.43 6.48
C LYS A 79 16.60 10.91 6.37
N ASP A 80 17.11 10.15 7.33
CA ASP A 80 17.01 8.69 7.37
C ASP A 80 15.75 8.15 8.07
N ILE A 81 14.83 9.03 8.48
CA ILE A 81 13.61 8.63 9.22
C ILE A 81 12.40 8.64 8.30
N ILE A 82 11.67 7.53 8.28
CA ILE A 82 10.39 7.40 7.59
C ILE A 82 9.24 7.16 8.58
N LYS A 83 8.09 7.78 8.30
CA LYS A 83 6.87 7.68 9.12
C LYS A 83 5.66 7.44 8.24
N ILE A 84 4.80 6.52 8.69
CA ILE A 84 3.48 6.28 8.11
C ILE A 84 2.54 7.42 8.55
N ALA A 85 1.84 8.01 7.59
CA ALA A 85 0.91 9.12 7.77
C ALA A 85 -0.42 8.86 7.04
N ASP A 86 -1.39 9.75 7.27
CA ASP A 86 -2.75 9.69 6.72
C ASP A 86 -3.57 8.44 7.10
N PHE A 87 -4.06 8.47 8.34
CA PHE A 87 -4.92 7.42 8.90
C PHE A 87 -6.40 7.62 8.58
N GLY A 88 -6.76 8.46 7.61
CA GLY A 88 -8.15 8.79 7.29
C GLY A 88 -9.00 7.58 6.89
N LEU A 89 -8.35 6.52 6.38
CA LEU A 89 -9.00 5.27 5.98
C LEU A 89 -8.67 4.08 6.90
N ALA A 90 -7.90 4.30 7.97
CA ALA A 90 -7.50 3.25 8.91
C ALA A 90 -8.72 2.66 9.64
N ARG A 91 -8.70 1.35 9.91
CA ARG A 91 -9.81 0.61 10.53
C ARG A 91 -9.32 -0.38 11.55
N GLU A 92 -10.23 -0.74 12.45
CA GLU A 92 -10.04 -1.86 13.37
C GLU A 92 -10.22 -3.19 12.62
N ILE A 93 -9.31 -4.15 12.85
CA ILE A 93 -9.29 -5.47 12.21
C ILE A 93 -10.58 -6.26 12.47
N ASN A 94 -11.21 -6.04 13.63
CA ASN A 94 -12.45 -6.74 14.02
C ASN A 94 -13.73 -5.95 13.69
N SER A 95 -13.64 -4.86 12.93
CA SER A 95 -14.84 -4.09 12.57
C SER A 95 -15.72 -4.85 11.58
N GLU A 96 -17.03 -4.92 11.87
CA GLU A 96 -18.01 -5.56 11.00
C GLU A 96 -18.23 -4.77 9.70
N PRO A 97 -18.45 -5.45 8.56
CA PRO A 97 -18.86 -4.82 7.29
C PRO A 97 -20.16 -4.00 7.45
N PRO A 98 -20.48 -3.06 6.53
CA PRO A 98 -19.80 -2.78 5.27
C PRO A 98 -18.64 -1.80 5.42
N TYR A 99 -17.54 -2.10 4.74
CA TYR A 99 -16.44 -1.15 4.63
C TYR A 99 -16.84 -0.02 3.67
N THR A 100 -16.71 1.23 4.10
CA THR A 100 -17.02 2.42 3.28
C THR A 100 -16.33 2.35 1.92
N GLU A 101 -17.03 2.84 0.88
CA GLU A 101 -16.56 2.93 -0.50
C GLU A 101 -15.14 3.50 -0.55
N TYR A 102 -14.21 2.71 -1.10
CA TYR A 102 -12.79 2.87 -0.85
C TYR A 102 -12.17 3.83 -1.87
N VAL A 103 -11.97 5.09 -1.47
CA VAL A 103 -11.42 6.17 -2.31
C VAL A 103 -9.90 6.29 -2.10
N SER A 104 -9.14 5.36 -2.67
CA SER A 104 -7.67 5.31 -2.60
C SER A 104 -7.05 5.08 -3.99
N THR A 105 -5.78 5.45 -4.17
CA THR A 105 -5.01 5.19 -5.40
C THR A 105 -4.97 3.68 -5.70
N ARG A 106 -5.46 3.29 -6.88
CA ARG A 106 -5.69 1.88 -7.24
C ARG A 106 -4.42 1.02 -7.28
N TRP A 107 -3.30 1.62 -7.65
CA TRP A 107 -2.03 0.95 -7.97
C TRP A 107 -1.39 0.17 -6.82
N TYR A 108 -1.89 0.39 -5.60
CA TYR A 108 -1.39 -0.23 -4.36
C TYR A 108 -2.40 -1.18 -3.72
N ARG A 109 -3.56 -1.39 -4.36
CA ARG A 109 -4.62 -2.22 -3.80
C ARG A 109 -4.26 -3.68 -3.94
N ALA A 110 -4.43 -4.40 -2.84
CA ALA A 110 -4.36 -5.85 -2.83
C ALA A 110 -5.49 -6.45 -3.70
N PRO A 111 -5.28 -7.59 -4.35
CA PRO A 111 -6.26 -8.15 -5.27
C PRO A 111 -7.58 -8.49 -4.58
N GLU A 112 -7.60 -8.87 -3.30
CA GLU A 112 -8.82 -9.09 -2.53
C GLU A 112 -9.66 -7.82 -2.35
N LEU A 113 -9.04 -6.63 -2.34
CA LEU A 113 -9.76 -5.36 -2.29
C LEU A 113 -10.38 -5.03 -3.65
N LEU A 114 -9.70 -5.35 -4.75
CA LEU A 114 -10.22 -5.18 -6.12
C LEU A 114 -11.39 -6.13 -6.39
N LEU A 115 -11.37 -7.31 -5.77
CA LEU A 115 -12.45 -8.30 -5.84
C LEU A 115 -13.51 -8.13 -4.75
N GLN A 116 -13.53 -6.98 -4.06
CA GLN A 116 -14.55 -6.60 -3.08
C GLN A 116 -14.74 -7.63 -1.96
N SER A 117 -13.64 -8.25 -1.51
CA SER A 117 -13.67 -9.22 -0.41
C SER A 117 -14.31 -8.62 0.84
N PRO A 118 -15.29 -9.29 1.48
CA PRO A 118 -15.88 -8.86 2.74
C PRO A 118 -14.96 -9.11 3.94
N SER A 119 -13.83 -9.81 3.74
CA SER A 119 -12.82 -10.08 4.76
C SER A 119 -11.47 -9.58 4.25
N CYS A 120 -11.14 -8.34 4.60
CA CYS A 120 -9.81 -7.77 4.39
C CYS A 120 -9.17 -7.50 5.76
N GLY A 121 -7.86 -7.68 5.86
CA GLY A 121 -7.12 -7.48 7.10
C GLY A 121 -5.78 -6.81 6.85
N SER A 122 -4.86 -6.93 7.81
CA SER A 122 -3.53 -6.31 7.75
C SER A 122 -2.67 -6.72 6.55
N ALA A 123 -2.99 -7.83 5.86
CA ALA A 123 -2.28 -8.28 4.67
C ALA A 123 -2.31 -7.25 3.52
N VAL A 124 -3.37 -6.43 3.43
CA VAL A 124 -3.48 -5.39 2.38
C VAL A 124 -2.37 -4.34 2.49
N ASP A 125 -1.94 -4.02 3.71
CA ASP A 125 -0.84 -3.09 3.96
C ASP A 125 0.49 -3.68 3.48
N MET A 126 0.67 -4.99 3.67
CA MET A 126 1.88 -5.70 3.24
C MET A 126 1.98 -5.74 1.71
N TRP A 127 0.86 -5.95 1.03
CA TRP A 127 0.77 -5.88 -0.43
C TRP A 127 1.22 -4.52 -0.97
N ALA A 128 0.64 -3.45 -0.44
CA ALA A 128 0.94 -2.08 -0.87
C ALA A 128 2.43 -1.74 -0.75
N ILE A 129 3.08 -2.18 0.34
CA ILE A 129 4.52 -1.95 0.54
C ILE A 129 5.39 -2.77 -0.42
N MET A 130 5.01 -4.02 -0.69
CA MET A 130 5.74 -4.86 -1.66
C MET A 130 5.69 -4.28 -3.08
N ALA A 131 4.58 -3.63 -3.45
CA ALA A 131 4.36 -3.14 -4.80
C ALA A 131 5.32 -2.00 -5.22
N GLU A 132 5.90 -1.23 -4.30
CA GLU A 132 6.70 -0.05 -4.72
C GLU A 132 8.06 0.10 -4.05
N MET A 133 8.26 -0.40 -2.84
CA MET A 133 9.56 -0.22 -2.17
C MET A 133 10.73 -0.86 -2.94
N PHE A 134 10.46 -1.83 -3.81
CA PHE A 134 11.49 -2.50 -4.62
C PHE A 134 11.72 -1.87 -5.99
N THR A 135 10.74 -1.19 -6.58
CA THR A 135 10.81 -0.71 -7.96
C THR A 135 10.86 0.81 -8.07
N LEU A 136 10.49 1.51 -6.99
CA LEU A 136 10.40 2.99 -6.95
C LEU A 136 9.55 3.56 -8.09
N ARG A 137 8.64 2.74 -8.57
CA ARG A 137 7.64 3.02 -9.59
C ARG A 137 6.44 2.15 -9.26
N PRO A 138 5.21 2.62 -9.51
CA PRO A 138 4.03 1.79 -9.38
C PRO A 138 4.21 0.50 -10.18
N LEU A 139 4.19 -0.65 -9.51
CA LEU A 139 4.33 -1.95 -10.16
C LEU A 139 3.08 -2.30 -10.99
N PHE A 140 1.92 -1.80 -10.56
CA PHE A 140 0.64 -2.06 -11.19
C PHE A 140 -0.08 -0.74 -11.52
N PRO A 141 0.34 0.02 -12.54
CA PRO A 141 -0.35 1.25 -12.91
C PRO A 141 -1.60 0.95 -13.73
N GLY A 142 -2.67 0.42 -13.12
CA GLY A 142 -3.94 0.09 -13.75
C GLY A 142 -4.84 1.28 -14.01
N MET A 143 -5.45 1.32 -15.19
CA MET A 143 -6.38 2.36 -15.64
C MET A 143 -7.76 2.23 -14.99
N ASN A 144 -8.18 1.00 -14.68
CA ASN A 144 -9.42 0.65 -13.99
C ASN A 144 -9.21 -0.65 -13.17
N GLU A 145 -10.24 -1.13 -12.46
CA GLU A 145 -10.11 -2.32 -11.58
C GLU A 145 -9.77 -3.60 -12.35
N ALA A 146 -10.40 -3.82 -13.51
CA ALA A 146 -10.11 -4.98 -14.34
C ALA A 146 -8.68 -4.96 -14.91
N ASP A 147 -8.21 -3.80 -15.34
CA ASP A 147 -6.83 -3.59 -15.83
C ASP A 147 -5.79 -3.71 -14.71
N GLU A 148 -6.13 -3.28 -13.49
CA GLU A 148 -5.29 -3.48 -12.31
C GLU A 148 -5.09 -4.98 -12.03
N VAL A 149 -6.17 -5.75 -11.97
CA VAL A 149 -6.09 -7.21 -11.78
C VAL A 149 -5.31 -7.88 -12.92
N TYR A 150 -5.49 -7.42 -14.16
CA TYR A 150 -4.72 -7.90 -15.30
C TYR A 150 -3.20 -7.64 -15.14
N LYS A 151 -2.81 -6.44 -14.71
CA LYS A 151 -1.41 -6.08 -14.47
C LYS A 151 -0.80 -6.87 -13.32
N ILE A 152 -1.57 -7.11 -12.26
CA ILE A 152 -1.17 -8.00 -11.16
C ILE A 152 -0.87 -9.40 -11.73
N CYS A 153 -1.80 -9.99 -12.49
CA CYS A 153 -1.61 -11.31 -13.10
C CYS A 153 -0.44 -11.35 -14.09
N SER A 154 -0.14 -10.23 -14.76
CA SER A 154 0.99 -10.13 -15.68
C SER A 154 2.34 -10.23 -14.97
N VAL A 155 2.39 -9.93 -13.67
CA VAL A 155 3.60 -10.03 -12.84
C VAL A 155 3.64 -11.33 -12.06
N ILE A 156 2.60 -11.62 -11.27
CA ILE A 156 2.62 -12.78 -10.35
C ILE A 156 1.97 -14.04 -10.93
N GLY A 157 1.39 -13.95 -12.13
CA GLY A 157 0.66 -15.03 -12.77
C GLY A 157 -0.82 -15.09 -12.40
N THR A 158 -1.57 -15.86 -13.17
CA THR A 158 -2.98 -16.17 -12.87
C THR A 158 -3.08 -17.00 -11.60
N PRO A 159 -3.92 -16.62 -10.62
CA PRO A 159 -4.10 -17.44 -9.42
C PRO A 159 -4.70 -18.80 -9.78
N THR A 160 -4.12 -19.86 -9.24
CA THR A 160 -4.70 -21.21 -9.32
C THR A 160 -5.57 -21.50 -8.10
N LYS A 161 -6.38 -22.56 -8.20
CA LYS A 161 -7.20 -23.03 -7.07
C LYS A 161 -6.35 -23.42 -5.84
N MET A 162 -5.13 -23.90 -6.06
CA MET A 162 -4.22 -24.26 -4.95
C MET A 162 -3.64 -23.02 -4.26
N GLU A 163 -3.43 -21.94 -5.00
CA GLU A 163 -2.83 -20.71 -4.46
C GLU A 163 -3.87 -19.80 -3.81
N TRP A 164 -5.04 -19.63 -4.43
CA TRP A 164 -6.05 -18.68 -3.96
C TRP A 164 -7.48 -19.03 -4.38
N GLU A 165 -8.01 -20.14 -3.85
CA GLU A 165 -9.39 -20.59 -4.13
C GLU A 165 -10.45 -19.51 -3.84
N ASP A 166 -10.33 -18.77 -2.75
CA ASP A 166 -11.32 -17.75 -2.38
C ASP A 166 -11.31 -16.55 -3.34
N GLY A 167 -10.14 -16.16 -3.86
CA GLY A 167 -10.05 -15.13 -4.90
C GLY A 167 -10.77 -15.53 -6.17
N LEU A 168 -10.68 -16.80 -6.58
CA LEU A 168 -11.43 -17.33 -7.73
C LEU A 168 -12.95 -17.28 -7.50
N LYS A 169 -13.43 -17.55 -6.29
CA LYS A 169 -14.86 -17.43 -5.94
C LYS A 169 -15.33 -15.99 -6.00
N LEU A 170 -14.55 -15.05 -5.45
CA LEU A 170 -14.87 -13.62 -5.48
C LEU A 170 -14.96 -13.10 -6.91
N ALA A 171 -13.96 -13.42 -7.75
CA ALA A 171 -13.94 -13.05 -9.15
C ALA A 171 -15.17 -13.58 -9.91
N ASN A 172 -15.51 -14.86 -9.72
CA ASN A 172 -16.71 -15.44 -10.33
C ASN A 172 -18.00 -14.77 -9.85
N GLY A 173 -18.09 -14.39 -8.57
CA GLY A 173 -19.22 -13.65 -8.01
C GLY A 173 -19.41 -12.26 -8.65
N MET A 174 -18.33 -11.67 -9.16
CA MET A 174 -18.35 -10.39 -9.90
C MET A 174 -18.47 -10.57 -11.42
N GLY A 175 -18.51 -11.80 -11.93
CA GLY A 175 -18.47 -12.08 -13.36
C GLY A 175 -17.13 -11.70 -14.01
N TYR A 176 -16.04 -11.72 -13.24
CA TYR A 176 -14.69 -11.47 -13.73
C TYR A 176 -13.95 -12.78 -13.99
N ASP A 177 -13.47 -12.95 -15.22
CA ASP A 177 -12.59 -14.04 -15.61
C ASP A 177 -11.13 -13.58 -15.57
N PHE A 178 -10.30 -14.24 -14.75
CA PHE A 178 -8.87 -13.96 -14.74
C PHE A 178 -8.25 -14.26 -16.11
N PRO A 179 -7.29 -13.42 -16.57
CA PRO A 179 -6.53 -13.74 -17.77
C PRO A 179 -5.68 -14.99 -17.53
N LYS A 180 -5.33 -15.74 -18.58
CA LYS A 180 -4.45 -16.92 -18.49
C LYS A 180 -3.01 -16.52 -18.82
N ILE A 181 -2.23 -16.16 -17.81
CA ILE A 181 -0.88 -15.60 -17.93
C ILE A 181 0.05 -16.29 -16.93
N VAL A 182 1.28 -16.57 -17.38
CA VAL A 182 2.37 -17.01 -16.49
C VAL A 182 3.09 -15.77 -15.97
N GLY A 183 3.27 -15.69 -14.66
CA GLY A 183 3.97 -14.59 -14.02
C GLY A 183 5.43 -14.48 -14.47
N VAL A 184 6.00 -13.29 -14.28
CA VAL A 184 7.42 -13.02 -14.53
C VAL A 184 8.17 -12.94 -13.20
N HIS A 185 9.40 -13.47 -13.18
CA HIS A 185 10.22 -13.39 -11.98
C HIS A 185 10.52 -11.93 -11.64
N LEU A 186 10.42 -11.56 -10.36
CA LEU A 186 10.62 -10.17 -9.92
C LEU A 186 11.98 -9.60 -10.36
N CYS A 187 13.03 -10.45 -10.41
CA CYS A 187 14.34 -10.04 -10.92
C CYS A 187 14.33 -9.60 -12.41
N VAL A 188 13.44 -10.14 -13.24
CA VAL A 188 13.30 -9.73 -14.64
C VAL A 188 12.69 -8.34 -14.72
N LEU A 189 11.71 -8.05 -13.87
CA LEU A 189 11.11 -6.73 -13.73
C LEU A 189 12.13 -5.72 -13.20
N ALA A 190 12.85 -6.08 -12.14
CA ALA A 190 13.94 -5.29 -11.62
C ALA A 190 14.94 -4.93 -12.73
N ASN A 191 15.37 -5.87 -13.58
CA ASN A 191 16.33 -5.57 -14.65
C ASN A 191 15.78 -4.72 -15.81
N THR A 192 14.46 -4.66 -15.99
CA THR A 192 13.83 -3.77 -16.98
C THR A 192 13.68 -2.34 -16.47
N PHE A 193 13.69 -2.15 -15.16
CA PHE A 193 13.86 -0.85 -14.52
C PHE A 193 15.36 -0.60 -14.34
N CYS A 194 16.02 0.06 -15.30
CA CYS A 194 17.46 0.37 -15.21
C CYS A 194 17.85 0.83 -13.79
N TRP A 195 18.67 0.01 -13.11
CA TRP A 195 19.24 0.32 -11.79
C TRP A 195 20.38 1.32 -11.87
#